data_AF-A0A8S9KBS4-F1
#
_entry.id   AF-A0A8S9KBS4-F1
#
_cell.length_a   1.000
_cell.length_b   1.000
_cell.length_c   1.000
_cell.angle_alpha   90.00
_cell.angle_beta   90.00
_cell.angle_gamma   90.00
#
_symmetry.space_group_name_H-M   'P 1'
#
loop_
_entity.id
_entity.type
_entity.pdbx_description
1 polymer ?
#
loop_
_entity_poly.entity_id
_entity_poly.type
_entity_poly.pdbx_seq_one_letter_code
_entity_poly.pdbx_strand_id
1 'polypeptide(L)'
;MDIPNDDPLRNMKLGLLQTHYTRSVKDINIFHSSYDTFTIKEVKSATGKGIPQSLRAFARLLSCTSPQELNDLSKEAEQNDGRLARLPFKDRSRELEAHKIILAHINSLIVDHSVCIKELGASNFRFESQRLTVRRQMARELIFGELRVLRSAAEWLIHYCTNLFSAP
;
A
#
# COMPACT_ATOMS: atom_id res chain seq x y z
N MET A 1 -2.63 -6.52 1.58
CA MET A 1 -3.73 -5.85 0.85
C MET A 1 -4.08 -6.82 -0.24
N ASP A 2 -5.30 -7.33 -0.22
CA ASP A 2 -5.65 -8.49 -1.02
C ASP A 2 -6.78 -8.10 -1.99
N ILE A 3 -6.92 -8.83 -3.09
CA ILE A 3 -8.06 -8.62 -3.99
C ILE A 3 -9.33 -9.12 -3.28
N PRO A 4 -10.36 -8.28 -3.09
CA PRO A 4 -11.58 -8.68 -2.41
C PRO A 4 -12.21 -9.93 -3.04
N ASN A 5 -12.75 -10.82 -2.21
CA ASN A 5 -13.34 -12.08 -2.68
C ASN A 5 -14.61 -11.87 -3.51
N ASP A 6 -15.31 -10.77 -3.25
CA ASP A 6 -16.52 -10.29 -3.90
C ASP A 6 -16.25 -9.37 -5.10
N ASP A 7 -14.98 -9.13 -5.46
CA ASP A 7 -14.63 -8.33 -6.64
C ASP A 7 -15.11 -9.03 -7.92
N PRO A 8 -15.99 -8.40 -8.74
CA PRO A 8 -16.51 -8.99 -9.97
C PRO A 8 -15.42 -9.39 -10.98
N LEU A 9 -14.26 -8.72 -10.93
CA LEU A 9 -13.11 -8.95 -11.81
C LEU A 9 -11.99 -9.73 -11.13
N ARG A 10 -12.23 -10.29 -9.94
CA ARG A 10 -11.23 -11.00 -9.13
C ARG A 10 -10.39 -11.98 -9.93
N ASN A 11 -11.03 -12.87 -10.69
CA ASN A 11 -10.33 -13.91 -11.45
C ASN A 11 -9.44 -13.33 -12.55
N MET A 12 -9.87 -12.25 -13.20
CA MET A 12 -9.05 -11.57 -14.22
C MET A 12 -7.87 -10.85 -13.57
N LYS A 13 -8.07 -10.15 -12.45
CA LYS A 13 -7.00 -9.49 -11.69
C LYS A 13 -5.96 -10.50 -11.21
N LEU A 14 -6.39 -11.64 -10.66
CA LEU A 14 -5.50 -12.73 -10.25
C LEU A 14 -4.75 -13.36 -11.43
N GLY A 15 -5.42 -13.60 -12.56
CA GLY A 15 -4.80 -14.14 -13.76
C GLY A 15 -3.71 -13.22 -14.33
N LEU A 16 -3.95 -11.90 -14.33
CA LEU A 16 -2.94 -10.90 -14.73
C LEU A 16 -1.72 -10.92 -13.80
N LEU A 17 -1.95 -10.94 -12.48
CA LEU A 17 -0.87 -11.04 -11.51
C LEU A 17 -0.01 -12.29 -11.74
N GLN A 18 -0.63 -13.46 -11.94
CA GLN A 18 0.12 -14.70 -12.22
C GLN A 18 0.90 -14.67 -13.55
N THR A 19 0.30 -14.10 -14.60
CA THR A 19 0.91 -14.05 -15.93
C THR A 19 2.14 -13.15 -15.93
N HIS A 20 2.03 -11.95 -15.37
CA HIS A 20 3.13 -10.98 -15.34
C HIS A 20 4.16 -11.27 -14.24
N TYR A 21 3.78 -12.03 -13.21
CA TYR A 21 4.72 -12.63 -12.25
C TYR A 21 5.69 -13.59 -12.95
N THR A 22 5.16 -14.54 -13.72
CA THR A 22 5.95 -15.61 -14.37
C THR A 22 6.95 -15.07 -15.39
N ARG A 23 6.66 -13.90 -16.00
CA ARG A 23 7.52 -13.27 -17.01
C ARG A 23 8.70 -12.50 -16.40
N SER A 24 8.72 -12.23 -15.09
CA SER A 24 9.68 -11.33 -14.43
C SER A 24 10.68 -12.02 -13.48
N VAL A 25 11.13 -13.24 -13.80
CA VAL A 25 12.14 -13.97 -12.98
C VAL A 25 13.57 -13.42 -13.18
N LYS A 26 13.75 -12.09 -13.25
CA LYS A 26 15.07 -11.45 -13.21
C LYS A 26 15.19 -10.24 -12.27
N ASP A 27 14.13 -9.79 -11.61
CA ASP A 27 14.22 -8.67 -10.66
C ASP A 27 13.38 -8.90 -9.39
N ILE A 28 14.01 -8.70 -8.23
CA ILE A 28 13.53 -9.04 -6.86
C ILE A 28 12.38 -8.13 -6.37
N ASN A 29 11.56 -7.52 -7.24
CA ASN A 29 10.60 -6.49 -6.81
C ASN A 29 9.27 -6.47 -7.57
N ILE A 30 8.72 -7.63 -7.95
CA ILE A 30 7.42 -7.69 -8.62
C ILE A 30 6.57 -8.83 -8.05
N PHE A 31 5.34 -8.45 -7.68
CA PHE A 31 4.25 -9.23 -7.09
C PHE A 31 4.38 -10.76 -7.20
N HIS A 32 4.69 -11.45 -6.11
CA HIS A 32 4.79 -12.89 -6.01
C HIS A 32 3.43 -13.59 -5.85
N SER A 33 2.39 -12.93 -5.32
CA SER A 33 1.04 -13.45 -5.12
C SER A 33 0.02 -12.38 -4.67
N SER A 34 -1.25 -12.77 -4.49
CA SER A 34 -2.25 -11.93 -3.77
C SER A 34 -1.90 -11.68 -2.31
N TYR A 35 -0.88 -12.37 -1.77
CA TYR A 35 -0.38 -12.25 -0.40
C TYR A 35 0.92 -11.46 -0.32
N ASP A 36 1.25 -10.70 -1.37
CA ASP A 36 2.48 -9.94 -1.38
C ASP A 36 2.53 -8.84 -0.34
N THR A 37 3.64 -8.80 0.37
CA THR A 37 3.93 -7.77 1.36
C THR A 37 4.67 -6.61 0.70
N PHE A 38 4.19 -5.39 0.90
CA PHE A 38 4.87 -4.18 0.48
C PHE A 38 5.58 -3.54 1.67
N THR A 39 6.88 -3.26 1.54
CA THR A 39 7.62 -2.51 2.55
C THR A 39 7.48 -1.01 2.30
N ILE A 40 6.81 -0.31 3.21
CA ILE A 40 6.77 1.15 3.23
C ILE A 40 7.90 1.66 4.13
N LYS A 41 8.61 2.69 3.66
CA LYS A 41 9.65 3.39 4.44
C LYS A 41 9.15 4.77 4.82
N GLU A 42 9.71 5.30 5.90
CA GLU A 42 9.44 6.67 6.34
C GLU A 42 9.75 7.66 5.21
N VAL A 43 8.77 8.51 4.89
CA VAL A 43 8.88 9.49 3.82
C VAL A 43 9.40 10.80 4.40
N LYS A 44 10.67 11.12 4.12
CA LYS A 44 11.34 12.31 4.68
C LYS A 44 10.99 13.63 3.98
N SER A 45 10.33 13.58 2.82
CA SER A 45 9.96 14.76 2.04
C SER A 45 8.71 14.49 1.21
N ALA A 46 7.85 15.51 1.12
CA ALA A 46 6.65 15.53 0.28
C ALA A 46 6.97 15.39 -1.23
N THR A 47 8.22 15.61 -1.64
CA THR A 47 8.66 15.56 -3.06
C THR A 47 9.50 14.32 -3.40
N GLY A 48 9.66 13.37 -2.46
CA GLY A 48 10.45 12.15 -2.66
C GLY A 48 9.67 10.99 -3.35
N LYS A 49 10.34 9.84 -3.50
CA LYS A 49 9.78 8.61 -4.11
C LYS A 49 8.60 7.99 -3.36
N GLY A 50 8.26 8.50 -2.16
CA GLY A 50 7.05 8.18 -1.43
C GLY A 50 6.76 6.69 -1.30
N ILE A 51 5.55 6.30 -1.73
CA ILE A 51 5.05 4.93 -1.73
C ILE A 51 5.76 4.08 -2.82
N PRO A 52 6.10 2.81 -2.53
CA PRO A 52 6.69 1.90 -3.51
C PRO A 52 5.93 1.85 -4.84
N GLN A 53 6.68 1.77 -5.94
CA GLN A 53 6.09 1.70 -7.29
C GLN A 53 5.21 0.45 -7.46
N SER A 54 5.60 -0.68 -6.86
CA SER A 54 4.80 -1.90 -6.83
C SER A 54 3.47 -1.66 -6.11
N LEU A 55 3.48 -1.04 -4.93
CA LEU A 55 2.23 -0.73 -4.23
C LEU A 55 1.31 0.20 -5.05
N ARG A 56 1.87 1.18 -5.77
CA ARG A 56 1.10 2.03 -6.69
C ARG A 56 0.50 1.24 -7.87
N ALA A 57 1.29 0.38 -8.51
CA ALA A 57 0.81 -0.47 -9.59
C ALA A 57 -0.28 -1.46 -9.13
N PHE A 58 -0.16 -2.02 -7.92
CA PHE A 58 -1.19 -2.87 -7.35
C PHE A 58 -2.49 -2.13 -7.09
N ALA A 59 -2.42 -0.91 -6.56
CA ALA A 59 -3.60 -0.11 -6.32
C ALA A 59 -4.32 0.27 -7.61
N ARG A 60 -3.59 0.50 -8.71
CA ARG A 60 -4.16 0.71 -10.04
C ARG A 60 -4.89 -0.54 -10.55
N LEU A 61 -4.30 -1.71 -10.36
CA LEU A 61 -4.97 -2.98 -10.68
C LEU A 61 -6.24 -3.16 -9.85
N LEU A 62 -6.19 -2.85 -8.55
CA LEU A 62 -7.34 -2.94 -7.65
C LEU A 62 -8.46 -1.98 -8.04
N SER A 63 -8.13 -0.75 -8.46
CA SER A 63 -9.13 0.24 -8.82
C SER A 63 -9.87 -0.08 -10.12
N CYS A 64 -9.36 -0.97 -10.98
CA CYS A 64 -10.03 -1.36 -12.22
C CYS A 64 -11.45 -1.91 -11.97
N THR A 65 -12.43 -1.35 -12.68
CA THR A 65 -13.85 -1.69 -12.59
C THR A 65 -14.40 -2.34 -13.86
N SER A 66 -13.62 -2.34 -14.95
CA SER A 66 -14.00 -3.02 -16.19
C SER A 66 -12.90 -3.97 -16.72
N PRO A 67 -13.28 -5.01 -17.46
CA PRO A 67 -12.32 -5.87 -18.16
C PRO A 67 -11.43 -5.12 -19.16
N GLN A 68 -11.95 -4.03 -19.76
CA GLN A 68 -11.21 -3.25 -20.73
C GLN A 68 -10.00 -2.56 -20.10
N GLU A 69 -10.17 -1.96 -18.91
CA GLU A 69 -9.06 -1.34 -18.18
C GLU A 69 -7.97 -2.37 -17.83
N LEU A 70 -8.36 -3.58 -17.44
CA LEU A 70 -7.42 -4.67 -17.16
C LEU A 70 -6.65 -5.09 -18.41
N ASN A 71 -7.31 -5.16 -19.57
CA ASN A 71 -6.67 -5.43 -20.85
C ASN A 71 -5.70 -4.31 -21.24
N ASP A 72 -6.06 -3.04 -20.97
CA ASP A 72 -5.19 -1.90 -21.26
C ASP A 72 -3.93 -1.93 -20.39
N LEU A 73 -4.04 -2.32 -19.12
CA LEU A 73 -2.88 -2.55 -18.24
C LEU A 73 -1.97 -3.68 -18.76
N SER A 74 -2.55 -4.76 -19.27
CA SER A 74 -1.81 -5.86 -19.90
C SER A 74 -1.07 -5.40 -21.16
N LYS A 75 -1.74 -4.64 -22.02
CA LYS A 75 -1.15 -4.07 -23.23
C LYS A 75 -0.02 -3.10 -22.92
N GLU A 76 -0.18 -2.24 -21.89
CA GLU A 76 0.90 -1.37 -21.41
C GLU A 76 2.13 -2.21 -21.03
N ALA A 77 1.94 -3.28 -20.28
CA ALA A 77 3.04 -4.14 -19.85
C ALA A 77 3.74 -4.82 -21.03
N GLU A 78 2.98 -5.30 -22.03
CA GLU A 78 3.52 -5.89 -23.26
C GLU A 78 4.34 -4.91 -24.11
N GLN A 79 3.94 -3.64 -24.14
CA GLN A 79 4.62 -2.58 -24.88
C GLN A 79 5.87 -2.03 -24.18
N ASN A 80 5.99 -2.26 -22.86
CA ASN A 80 7.08 -1.76 -22.03
C ASN A 80 8.00 -2.91 -21.58
N ASP A 81 8.41 -2.92 -20.32
CA ASP A 81 9.35 -3.89 -19.73
C ASP A 81 8.66 -5.11 -19.11
N GLY A 82 7.41 -5.40 -19.53
CA GLY A 82 6.62 -6.52 -19.01
C GLY A 82 5.95 -6.26 -17.65
N ARG A 83 6.17 -5.10 -17.03
CA ARG A 83 5.66 -4.77 -15.69
C ARG A 83 4.27 -4.13 -15.78
N LEU A 84 3.31 -4.69 -15.03
CA LEU A 84 1.93 -4.20 -14.97
C LEU A 84 1.82 -2.81 -14.32
N ALA A 85 0.93 -1.99 -14.90
CA ALA A 85 0.47 -0.72 -14.34
C ALA A 85 1.62 0.16 -13.83
N ARG A 86 2.72 0.23 -14.58
CA ARG A 86 3.93 0.95 -14.18
C ARG A 86 3.65 2.45 -14.27
N LEU A 87 3.00 2.88 -15.34
CA LEU A 87 2.69 4.28 -15.57
C LEU A 87 1.40 4.69 -14.83
N PRO A 88 1.27 5.97 -14.44
CA PRO A 88 0.00 6.52 -13.98
C PRO A 88 -1.09 6.36 -15.03
N PHE A 89 -2.35 6.23 -14.59
CA PHE A 89 -3.47 6.31 -15.54
C PHE A 89 -3.48 7.68 -16.25
N LYS A 90 -3.86 7.66 -17.53
CA LYS A 90 -4.09 8.90 -18.30
C LYS A 90 -5.24 9.71 -17.71
N ASP A 91 -6.27 9.01 -17.23
CA ASP A 91 -7.36 9.62 -16.46
C ASP A 91 -6.89 9.87 -15.02
N ARG A 92 -6.76 11.17 -14.69
CA ARG A 92 -6.35 11.63 -13.36
C ARG A 92 -7.34 11.19 -12.27
N SER A 93 -8.62 11.04 -12.59
CA SER A 93 -9.65 10.60 -11.64
C SER A 93 -9.43 9.14 -11.25
N ARG A 94 -9.09 8.28 -12.22
CA ARG A 94 -8.76 6.86 -11.97
C ARG A 94 -7.46 6.70 -11.19
N GLU A 95 -6.46 7.53 -11.47
CA GLU A 95 -5.23 7.56 -10.68
C GLU A 95 -5.50 7.98 -9.23
N LEU A 96 -6.38 8.97 -9.01
CA LEU A 96 -6.80 9.36 -7.67
C LEU A 96 -7.52 8.22 -6.94
N GLU A 97 -8.45 7.53 -7.60
CA GLU A 97 -9.18 6.40 -6.99
C GLU A 97 -8.23 5.28 -6.55
N ALA A 98 -7.24 4.95 -7.36
CA ALA A 98 -6.19 4.00 -6.98
C ALA A 98 -5.46 4.45 -5.69
N HIS A 99 -5.06 5.73 -5.61
CA HIS A 99 -4.35 6.24 -4.43
C HIS A 99 -5.25 6.35 -3.20
N LYS A 100 -6.55 6.61 -3.36
CA LYS A 100 -7.54 6.59 -2.28
C LYS A 100 -7.68 5.21 -1.63
N ILE A 101 -7.59 4.12 -2.41
CA ILE A 101 -7.61 2.75 -1.87
C ILE A 101 -6.43 2.55 -0.92
N ILE A 102 -5.22 2.95 -1.31
CA ILE A 102 -4.02 2.86 -0.45
C ILE A 102 -4.20 3.71 0.81
N LEU A 103 -4.66 4.95 0.65
CA LEU A 103 -4.83 5.90 1.75
C LEU A 103 -5.85 5.38 2.78
N ALA A 104 -6.97 4.83 2.32
CA ALA A 104 -7.98 4.22 3.20
C ALA A 104 -7.38 3.08 4.03
N HIS A 105 -6.58 2.21 3.40
CA HIS A 105 -5.93 1.11 4.11
C HIS A 105 -4.90 1.60 5.13
N ILE A 106 -4.05 2.57 4.77
CA ILE A 106 -3.08 3.18 5.70
C ILE A 106 -3.80 3.84 6.87
N ASN A 107 -4.90 4.56 6.63
CA ASN A 107 -5.67 5.19 7.70
C ASN A 107 -6.28 4.16 8.67
N SER A 108 -6.76 3.03 8.17
CA SER A 108 -7.20 1.91 9.03
C SER A 108 -6.06 1.45 9.92
N LEU A 109 -4.88 1.18 9.35
CA LEU A 109 -3.71 0.76 10.12
C LEU A 109 -3.31 1.80 11.16
N ILE A 110 -3.34 3.10 10.83
CA ILE A 110 -3.07 4.19 11.77
C ILE A 110 -4.00 4.14 12.98
N VAL A 111 -5.29 3.89 12.76
CA VAL A 111 -6.28 3.77 13.83
C VAL A 111 -5.96 2.56 14.71
N ASP A 112 -5.74 1.39 14.10
CA ASP A 112 -5.44 0.14 14.82
C ASP A 112 -4.19 0.25 15.69
N HIS A 113 -3.11 0.83 15.15
CA HIS A 113 -1.86 1.05 15.91
C HIS A 113 -2.07 2.06 17.04
N SER A 114 -2.87 3.11 16.81
CA SER A 114 -3.19 4.10 17.84
C SER A 114 -3.99 3.49 18.99
N VAL A 115 -4.88 2.53 18.72
CA VAL A 115 -5.59 1.75 19.74
C VAL A 115 -4.60 0.86 20.50
N CYS A 116 -3.75 0.10 19.81
CA CYS A 116 -2.75 -0.77 20.45
C CYS A 116 -1.83 0.00 21.40
N ILE A 117 -1.35 1.19 21.01
CA ILE A 117 -0.50 2.04 21.88
C ILE A 117 -1.24 2.46 23.15
N LYS A 118 -2.53 2.79 23.05
CA LYS A 118 -3.35 3.17 24.21
C LYS A 118 -3.56 1.99 25.15
N GLU A 119 -3.86 0.80 24.62
CA GLU A 119 -4.06 -0.41 25.41
C GLU A 119 -2.79 -0.84 26.15
N LEU A 120 -1.63 -0.76 25.48
CA LEU A 120 -0.33 -0.96 26.13
C LEU A 120 -0.05 0.10 27.21
N GLY A 121 -0.57 1.32 27.06
CA GLY A 121 -0.42 2.37 28.07
C GLY A 121 -1.34 2.22 29.30
N ALA A 122 -2.51 1.59 29.14
CA ALA A 122 -3.56 1.54 30.14
C ALA A 122 -3.44 0.38 31.14
N SER A 123 -2.53 -0.58 30.91
CA SER A 123 -2.41 -1.78 31.73
C SER A 123 -1.74 -1.49 33.08
N ASN A 124 -2.55 -1.27 34.12
CA ASN A 124 -2.09 -1.08 35.50
C ASN A 124 -2.02 -2.42 36.25
N PHE A 125 -0.99 -3.22 36.00
CA PHE A 125 -0.79 -4.43 36.81
C PHE A 125 -0.08 -4.06 38.12
N ARG A 126 -0.75 -4.35 39.26
CA ARG A 126 -0.24 -4.05 40.62
C ARG A 126 1.07 -4.77 40.98
N PHE A 127 1.45 -5.81 40.23
CA PHE A 127 2.67 -6.60 40.45
C PHE A 127 3.30 -6.94 39.10
N GLU A 128 3.99 -5.97 38.51
CA GLU A 128 4.74 -6.19 37.28
C GLU A 128 6.20 -6.50 37.56
N SER A 129 6.70 -7.59 36.96
CA SER A 129 8.15 -7.81 36.94
C SER A 129 8.80 -6.74 36.06
N GLN A 130 9.99 -6.27 36.44
CA GLN A 130 10.79 -5.32 35.67
C GLN A 130 10.97 -5.75 34.20
N ARG A 131 11.11 -7.07 33.97
CA ARG A 131 11.22 -7.66 32.63
C ARG A 131 9.97 -7.42 31.78
N LEU A 132 8.77 -7.49 32.36
CA LEU A 132 7.52 -7.24 31.65
C LEU A 132 7.39 -5.76 31.30
N THR A 133 7.74 -4.87 32.23
CA THR A 133 7.75 -3.42 31.99
C THR A 133 8.67 -3.04 30.84
N VAL A 134 9.90 -3.57 30.80
CA VAL A 134 10.85 -3.33 29.70
C VAL A 134 10.30 -3.84 28.37
N ARG A 135 9.79 -5.08 28.32
CA ARG A 135 9.22 -5.66 27.09
C ARG A 135 8.03 -4.86 26.57
N ARG A 136 7.18 -4.36 27.47
CA ARG A 136 6.06 -3.52 27.10
C ARG A 136 6.53 -2.19 26.52
N GLN A 137 7.52 -1.56 27.15
CA GLN A 137 8.09 -0.33 26.61
C GLN A 137 8.67 -0.56 25.21
N MET A 138 9.42 -1.65 25.01
CA MET A 138 9.94 -2.00 23.68
C MET A 138 8.83 -2.19 22.64
N ALA A 139 7.75 -2.89 22.98
CA ALA A 139 6.61 -3.08 22.08
C ALA A 139 5.91 -1.75 21.76
N ARG A 140 5.75 -0.87 22.76
CA ARG A 140 5.16 0.46 22.59
C ARG A 140 6.00 1.34 21.66
N GLU A 141 7.32 1.38 21.86
CA GLU A 141 8.25 2.13 21.00
C GLU A 141 8.26 1.59 19.56
N LEU A 142 8.20 0.27 19.38
CA LEU A 142 8.11 -0.35 18.06
C LEU A 142 6.85 0.11 17.31
N ILE A 143 5.67 -0.05 17.92
CA ILE A 143 4.39 0.33 17.31
C ILE A 143 4.34 1.84 17.06
N PHE A 144 4.94 2.65 17.95
CA PHE A 144 5.06 4.09 17.75
C PHE A 144 5.93 4.44 16.52
N GLY A 145 7.03 3.71 16.31
CA GLY A 145 7.86 3.82 15.11
C GLY A 145 7.11 3.46 13.84
N GLU A 146 6.34 2.37 13.84
CA GLU A 146 5.48 1.95 12.72
C GLU A 146 4.40 2.99 12.42
N LEU A 147 3.74 3.53 13.45
CA LEU A 147 2.76 4.60 13.33
C LEU A 147 3.35 5.86 12.69
N ARG A 148 4.60 6.21 13.01
CA ARG A 148 5.30 7.34 12.39
C ARG A 148 5.50 7.13 10.89
N VAL A 149 5.92 5.92 10.50
CA VAL A 149 6.07 5.55 9.08
C VAL A 149 4.73 5.67 8.36
N LEU A 150 3.66 5.10 8.91
CA LEU A 150 2.32 5.13 8.32
C LEU A 150 1.80 6.56 8.12
N ARG A 151 1.97 7.43 9.12
CA ARG A 151 1.58 8.85 9.02
C ARG A 151 2.35 9.58 7.93
N SER A 152 3.67 9.40 7.86
CA SER A 152 4.48 10.02 6.80
C SER A 152 4.04 9.58 5.40
N ALA A 153 3.64 8.32 5.25
CA ALA A 153 3.13 7.78 3.99
C ALA A 153 1.75 8.34 3.64
N ALA A 154 0.85 8.48 4.62
CA ALA A 154 -0.47 9.09 4.44
C ALA A 154 -0.36 10.57 4.04
N GLU A 155 0.49 11.35 4.71
CA GLU A 155 0.75 12.75 4.38
C GLU A 155 1.29 12.90 2.95
N TRP A 156 2.24 12.05 2.56
CA TRP A 156 2.75 12.03 1.20
C TRP A 156 1.65 11.70 0.17
N LEU A 157 0.79 10.71 0.45
CA LEU A 157 -0.33 10.35 -0.42
C LEU A 157 -1.33 11.49 -0.56
N ILE A 158 -1.65 12.19 0.53
CA ILE A 158 -2.55 13.34 0.52
C ILE A 158 -1.95 14.44 -0.36
N HIS A 159 -0.68 14.79 -0.16
CA HIS A 159 0.01 15.80 -0.97
C HIS A 159 0.11 15.41 -2.45
N TYR A 160 0.40 14.13 -2.74
CA TYR A 160 0.41 13.61 -4.10
C TYR A 160 -0.97 13.75 -4.76
N CYS A 161 -2.03 13.37 -4.04
CA CYS A 161 -3.40 13.47 -4.53
C CYS A 161 -3.81 14.94 -4.75
N THR A 162 -3.48 15.87 -3.84
CA THR A 162 -3.84 17.30 -4.02
C THR A 162 -3.12 17.91 -5.23
N ASN A 163 -1.86 17.54 -5.45
CA ASN A 163 -1.08 18.07 -6.57
C ASN A 163 -1.54 17.54 -7.93
N LEU A 164 -2.06 16.31 -8.00
CA LEU A 164 -2.66 15.77 -9.23
C LEU A 164 -3.81 16.64 -9.76
N PHE A 165 -4.54 17.33 -8.87
CA PHE A 165 -5.62 18.27 -9.24
C PHE A 165 -5.17 19.73 -9.32
N SER A 166 -3.94 20.03 -8.91
CA SER A 166 -3.39 21.40 -8.95
C SER A 166 -2.57 21.68 -10.21
N ALA A 167 -2.19 20.65 -10.98
CA ALA A 167 -1.57 20.83 -12.28
C ALA A 167 -2.65 21.21 -13.32
N PRO A 168 -2.45 22.27 -14.14
CA PRO A 168 -3.36 22.63 -15.22
C PRO A 168 -3.49 21.53 -16.29
#